data_AF-A0A958M051-F1
#
_entry.id   AF-A0A958M051-F1
#
_cell.length_a   1.000
_cell.length_b   1.000
_cell.length_c   1.000
_cell.angle_alpha   90.00
_cell.angle_beta   90.00
_cell.angle_gamma   90.00
#
_symmetry.space_group_name_H-M   'P 1'
#
loop_
_entity.id
_entity.type
_entity.pdbx_description
1 polymer ?
#
loop_
_entity_poly.entity_id
_entity_poly.type
_entity_poly.pdbx_seq_one_letter_code
_entity_poly.pdbx_strand_id
1 'polypeptide(L)' 'MNPITGIRYKCPTCANYDLCQKCEETIEHEHALLKCRKPENLSNEENDEIKKLFKHLFKGYGKHHHRRHSSSSSSKEK' A
#
# COMPACT_ATOMS: atom_id res chain seq x y z
N MET A 1 9.36 11.91 15.38
CA MET A 1 10.66 11.41 14.89
C MET A 1 10.83 11.90 13.46
N ASN A 2 11.94 12.59 13.22
CA ASN A 2 12.46 12.97 11.91
C ASN A 2 12.58 11.72 11.01
N PRO A 3 12.70 11.87 9.67
CA PRO A 3 12.77 10.73 8.76
C PRO A 3 13.76 9.65 9.24
N ILE A 4 13.36 8.38 9.13
CA ILE A 4 14.22 7.23 9.47
C ILE A 4 15.44 7.29 8.56
N THR A 5 16.62 7.48 9.16
CA THR A 5 17.91 7.42 8.46
C THR A 5 18.47 6.01 8.53
N GLY A 6 19.04 5.52 7.42
CA GLY A 6 19.59 4.16 7.34
C GLY A 6 18.53 3.10 7.02
N ILE A 7 18.60 1.96 7.71
CA ILE A 7 17.72 0.81 7.45
C ILE A 7 16.33 1.08 8.04
N ARG A 8 15.31 0.96 7.20
CA ARG A 8 13.89 0.99 7.58
C ARG A 8 13.35 -0.44 7.61
N TYR A 9 12.62 -0.76 8.66
CA TYR A 9 11.90 -2.02 8.83
C TYR A 9 10.40 -1.75 8.77
N LYS A 10 9.68 -2.39 7.85
CA LYS A 10 8.24 -2.18 7.67
C LYS A 10 7.46 -3.43 8.05
N CYS A 11 6.38 -3.25 8.82
CA CYS A 11 5.42 -4.33 9.02
C CYS A 11 4.44 -4.39 7.83
N PRO A 12 4.29 -5.54 7.15
CA PRO A 12 3.31 -5.69 6.07
C PRO A 12 1.88 -5.85 6.61
N THR A 13 1.72 -6.27 7.87
CA THR A 13 0.42 -6.53 8.50
C THR A 13 -0.17 -5.28 9.14
N CYS A 14 0.68 -4.48 9.78
CA CYS A 14 0.26 -3.25 10.46
C CYS A 14 0.30 -2.05 9.51
N ALA A 15 -0.77 -1.26 9.48
CA ALA A 15 -0.81 -0.04 8.68
C ALA A 15 0.17 1.01 9.23
N ASN A 16 1.01 1.56 8.36
CA ASN A 16 1.96 2.65 8.66
C ASN A 16 2.89 2.38 9.85
N TYR A 17 3.29 1.12 10.04
CA TYR A 17 4.22 0.73 11.08
C TYR A 17 5.61 0.52 10.49
N ASP A 18 6.49 1.49 10.75
CA ASP A 18 7.88 1.48 10.32
C ASP A 18 8.79 1.69 11.54
N LEU A 19 9.83 0.88 11.67
CA LEU A 19 10.87 0.97 12.69
C LEU A 19 12.22 1.31 12.05
N CYS A 20 13.04 2.07 12.76
CA CYS A 20 14.47 2.17 12.43
C CYS A 20 15.21 0.95 12.99
N GLN A 21 16.47 0.77 12.60
CA GLN A 21 17.29 -0.35 13.08
C GLN A 21 17.32 -0.48 14.61
N LYS A 22 17.54 0.62 15.33
CA LYS A 22 17.59 0.58 16.81
C LYS A 22 16.26 0.17 17.43
N CYS A 23 15.15 0.63 16.85
CA CYS A 23 13.81 0.29 17.35
C CYS A 23 13.49 -1.18 17.05
N GLU A 24 13.91 -1.72 15.91
CA GLU A 24 13.69 -3.14 15.59
C GLU A 24 14.46 -4.06 16.55
N GLU A 25 15.65 -3.68 16.99
CA GLU A 25 16.44 -4.45 17.96
C GLU A 25 15.90 -4.40 19.39
N THR A 26 15.02 -3.44 19.70
CA THR A 26 14.58 -3.15 21.09
C THR A 26 13.09 -3.37 21.33
N ILE A 27 12.26 -3.24 20.30
CA ILE A 27 10.81 -3.35 20.40
C ILE A 27 10.42 -4.76 19.97
N GLU A 28 9.78 -5.49 20.89
CA GLU A 28 9.13 -6.75 20.53
C GLU A 28 7.85 -6.45 19.73
N HIS A 29 7.75 -7.03 18.54
CA HIS A 29 6.58 -6.90 17.67
C HIS A 29 6.19 -8.29 17.13
N GLU A 30 4.91 -8.63 17.21
CA GLU A 30 4.41 -9.98 16.91
C GLU A 30 4.52 -10.38 15.42
N HIS A 31 4.61 -9.41 14.50
CA HIS A 31 4.70 -9.68 13.08
C HIS A 31 6.14 -9.61 12.55
N ALA A 32 6.42 -10.43 11.52
CA ALA A 32 7.68 -10.35 10.79
C ALA A 32 7.84 -8.99 10.10
N LEU A 33 8.97 -8.32 10.37
CA LEU A 33 9.31 -7.04 9.77
C LEU A 33 10.17 -7.24 8.50
N LEU A 34 9.88 -6.46 7.46
CA LEU A 34 10.63 -6.46 6.22
C LEU A 34 11.72 -5.40 6.24
N LYS A 35 12.96 -5.81 6.00
CA LYS A 35 14.11 -4.91 5.87
C LYS A 35 14.10 -4.20 4.50
N CYS A 36 13.71 -2.93 4.48
CA CYS A 36 13.73 -2.08 3.27
C CYS A 36 15.16 -1.65 2.94
N ARG A 37 15.73 -2.17 1.86
CA ARG A 37 17.11 -1.87 1.42
C ARG A 37 17.25 -0.59 0.59
N LYS A 38 16.16 -0.09 0.01
CA LYS A 38 16.14 1.15 -0.77
C LYS A 38 15.06 2.09 -0.21
N PRO A 39 15.28 3.41 -0.20
CA PRO A 39 14.20 4.36 0.03
C PRO A 39 13.21 4.18 -1.12
N GLU A 40 12.01 3.78 -0.78
CA GLU A 40 10.98 3.45 -1.75
C GLU A 40 10.40 4.76 -2.31
N ASN A 41 11.04 5.29 -3.34
CA ASN A 41 10.42 6.24 -4.26
C ASN A 41 9.49 5.45 -5.19
N LEU A 42 8.40 4.87 -4.65
CA LEU A 42 7.32 4.37 -5.50
C LEU A 42 6.63 5.59 -6.10
N SER A 43 7.17 6.07 -7.22
CA SER A 43 6.38 6.90 -8.14
C SER A 43 5.14 6.10 -8.53
N ASN A 44 4.03 6.80 -8.75
CA ASN A 44 2.73 6.18 -9.04
C ASN A 44 2.72 5.28 -10.28
N GLU A 45 3.77 5.31 -11.09
CA GLU A 45 3.88 4.66 -12.40
C GLU A 45 4.22 3.15 -12.30
N GLU A 46 5.13 2.74 -11.40
CA GLU A 46 5.49 1.32 -11.21
C GLU A 46 4.34 0.50 -10.60
N ASN A 47 3.46 1.17 -9.86
CA ASN A 47 2.25 0.56 -9.32
C ASN A 47 1.23 0.20 -10.41
N ASP A 48 1.24 0.86 -11.57
CA ASP A 48 0.28 0.59 -12.64
C ASP A 48 0.61 -0.72 -13.38
N GLU A 49 1.88 -0.95 -13.67
CA GLU A 49 2.37 -2.19 -14.29
C GLU A 49 2.20 -3.40 -13.36
N ILE A 50 2.49 -3.25 -12.06
CA ILE A 50 2.24 -4.30 -11.05
C ILE A 50 0.73 -4.57 -10.94
N LYS A 51 -0.13 -3.54 -10.88
CA LYS A 51 -1.59 -3.71 -10.86
C LYS A 51 -2.11 -4.41 -12.12
N LYS A 52 -1.56 -4.11 -13.30
CA LYS A 52 -1.88 -4.81 -14.56
C LYS A 52 -1.45 -6.28 -14.51
N LEU A 53 -0.26 -6.55 -13.97
CA LEU A 53 0.26 -7.92 -13.81
C LEU A 53 -0.62 -8.73 -12.85
N PHE A 54 -0.93 -8.18 -11.67
CA PHE A 54 -1.84 -8.81 -10.70
C PHE A 54 -3.25 -9.00 -11.29
N LYS A 55 -3.79 -8.01 -12.03
CA LYS A 55 -5.09 -8.17 -12.72
C LYS A 55 -5.10 -9.32 -13.74
N HIS A 56 -3.97 -9.58 -14.42
CA HIS A 56 -3.86 -10.71 -15.33
C HIS A 56 -3.69 -12.04 -14.60
N LEU A 57 -2.95 -12.07 -13.49
CA LEU A 57 -2.74 -13.28 -12.69
C LEU A 57 -3.99 -13.71 -11.92
N PHE A 58 -4.82 -12.77 -11.44
CA PHE A 58 -6.01 -13.03 -10.63
C PHE A 58 -7.34 -12.94 -11.40
N LYS A 59 -7.31 -12.95 -12.74
CA LYS A 59 -8.48 -12.86 -13.64
C LYS A 59 -9.52 -14.00 -13.51
N GLY A 60 -9.34 -14.89 -12.51
CA GLY A 60 -10.22 -16.02 -12.20
C GLY A 60 -10.95 -15.94 -10.85
N TYR A 61 -10.65 -14.98 -9.95
CA TYR A 61 -11.34 -14.87 -8.65
C TYR A 61 -12.23 -13.61 -8.58
N GLY A 62 -13.55 -13.81 -8.69
CA GLY A 62 -14.55 -12.90 -8.10
C GLY A 62 -15.08 -11.77 -8.97
N LYS A 63 -16.11 -12.05 -9.79
CA LYS A 63 -17.07 -11.05 -10.25
C LYS A 63 -17.86 -10.55 -9.04
N HIS A 64 -17.47 -9.44 -8.42
CA HIS A 64 -18.32 -8.72 -7.46
C HIS A 64 -18.92 -7.49 -8.14
N HIS A 65 -20.22 -7.60 -8.44
CA HIS A 65 -21.04 -6.56 -9.05
C HIS A 65 -21.30 -5.47 -8.00
N HIS A 66 -20.48 -4.43 -7.95
CA HIS A 66 -20.89 -3.19 -7.30
C HIS A 66 -21.85 -2.46 -8.22
N ARG A 67 -23.14 -2.69 -7.99
CA ARG A 67 -24.27 -1.95 -8.56
C ARG A 67 -24.01 -0.45 -8.34
N ARG A 68 -23.78 0.30 -9.41
CA ARG A 68 -23.68 1.77 -9.35
C ARG A 68 -25.00 2.31 -8.80
N HIS A 69 -24.97 2.86 -7.60
CA HIS A 69 -26.01 3.79 -7.15
C HIS A 69 -25.69 5.12 -7.84
N SER A 70 -26.47 5.47 -8.85
CA SER A 70 -26.38 6.75 -9.55
C SER A 70 -26.92 7.85 -8.62
N SER A 71 -26.02 8.57 -7.95
CA SER A 71 -26.30 9.87 -7.36
C SER A 71 -26.36 10.90 -8.48
N SER A 72 -27.57 11.23 -8.92
CA SER A 72 -27.84 12.37 -9.81
C SER A 72 -27.77 13.67 -9.01
N SER A 73 -26.80 14.52 -9.31
CA SER A 73 -26.82 15.93 -8.90
C SER A 73 -26.29 16.85 -10.01
N SER A 74 -27.04 17.93 -10.18
CA SER A 74 -26.77 19.18 -10.91
C SER A 74 -27.05 19.28 -12.42
N SER A 75 -28.18 19.92 -12.68
CA SER A 75 -28.34 21.19 -13.40
C SER A 75 -27.90 21.30 -14.86
N LYS A 76 -28.87 21.52 -15.74
CA LYS A 76 -28.69 22.30 -16.98
C LYS A 76 -29.97 23.04 -17.37
N GLU A 77 -29.85 24.36 -17.25
CA GLU A 77 -30.47 25.45 -18.00
C GLU A 77 -31.54 25.09 -19.06
N LYS A 78 -32.75 25.63 -18.87
CA LYS A 78 -33.38 26.57 -19.81
C LYS A 78 -34.54 27.32 -19.15
#